data_AF-A0AAX0J0L7-F1
#
_entry.id   AF-A0AAX0J0L7-F1
#
_cell.length_a   1.000
_cell.length_b   1.000
_cell.length_c   1.000
_cell.angle_alpha   90.00
_cell.angle_beta   90.00
_cell.angle_gamma   90.00
#
_symmetry.space_group_name_H-M   'P 1'
#
loop_
_entity.id
_entity.type
_entity.pdbx_description
1 polymer ?
#
loop_
_entity_poly.entity_id
_entity_poly.type
_entity_poly.pdbx_seq_one_letter_code
_entity_poly.pdbx_strand_id
1 'polypeptide(L)'
;MNSVHFRRHTSRTRRISIFLAVCLLTTGCTTGCTISTPNTPVSESDSSTSSSQSSQDVELTVDAASGMVSTNSPQLPIHVQWPVLEEHGKLSEAIAVWAEGEAREFIGEYGPREVNPSELNGSGEQVRDGDVVAMRLTLEEFGGANAVSVSRTFFSSGDRVWQGPDVIAQDRRVDAARAVLDQLGDRVASGVSADEVAGIPNLFGDVLVEGDVVHVRLPQASVLASSEGIVEVDIPSAGLLSEDGRRLLPASQVPAPVGPLPQVRPGAVSPVDCAVAKCVALTFDDGPGPYTSQILDTLDSHGVKATFFEIATAIPRFPEIVRRQVASGMEVGSHTVTHRQLPLLSLAEQQQEADGASDRLVEAGAPRPVMMRPPYGAWNQDTRRLGYSLILWNVDSEDWKNRDAQVTTNNIMAQVRPGSIVLMHDIHPSTAEALPGIIDRLKEQGYTLVTVSQLLGQLTPGEVYYGR
;
A
#
# COMPACT_ATOMS: atom_id res chain seq x y z
N MET A 1 -20.19 -12.92 -25.24
CA MET A 1 -21.55 -13.26 -24.79
C MET A 1 -21.42 -13.57 -23.30
N ASN A 2 -21.89 -12.82 -22.31
CA ASN A 2 -22.70 -11.60 -22.22
C ASN A 2 -22.03 -10.71 -21.14
N SER A 3 -21.72 -9.45 -21.44
CA SER A 3 -21.35 -8.47 -20.41
C SER A 3 -22.63 -7.99 -19.72
N VAL A 4 -22.70 -8.11 -18.40
CA VAL A 4 -23.85 -7.66 -17.61
C VAL A 4 -23.58 -6.22 -17.15
N HIS A 5 -24.39 -5.28 -17.63
CA HIS A 5 -24.32 -3.87 -17.23
C HIS A 5 -25.34 -3.57 -16.13
N PHE A 6 -24.89 -2.94 -15.04
CA PHE A 6 -25.75 -2.47 -13.97
C PHE A 6 -25.88 -0.94 -13.99
N ARG A 7 -27.12 -0.44 -13.87
CA ARG A 7 -27.45 0.99 -13.83
C ARG A 7 -28.38 1.25 -12.64
N ARG A 8 -27.99 2.12 -11.69
CA ARG A 8 -28.77 3.30 -11.20
C ARG A 8 -28.34 3.89 -9.84
N HIS A 9 -28.65 5.18 -9.73
CA HIS A 9 -28.63 6.17 -8.63
C HIS A 9 -28.83 5.73 -7.17
N THR A 10 -28.11 6.36 -6.21
CA THR A 10 -28.57 7.50 -5.36
C THR A 10 -27.61 7.88 -4.21
N SER A 11 -27.75 9.13 -3.74
CA SER A 11 -27.49 9.72 -2.39
C SER A 11 -26.06 10.02 -1.91
N ARG A 12 -25.76 11.32 -1.75
CA ARG A 12 -24.56 11.88 -1.07
C ARG A 12 -24.79 11.92 0.44
N THR A 13 -23.88 11.32 1.22
CA THR A 13 -23.71 11.63 2.65
C THR A 13 -22.32 12.25 2.85
N ARG A 14 -22.24 13.41 3.50
CA ARG A 14 -20.96 14.05 3.88
C ARG A 14 -20.60 13.59 5.29
N ARG A 15 -19.40 13.01 5.49
CA ARG A 15 -18.84 12.82 6.83
C ARG A 15 -18.31 14.15 7.37
N ILE A 16 -18.60 14.44 8.63
CA ILE A 16 -17.99 15.51 9.42
C ILE A 16 -16.93 14.82 10.28
N SER A 17 -15.65 15.06 10.00
CA SER A 17 -14.56 14.61 10.87
C SER A 17 -14.55 15.48 12.13
N ILE A 18 -14.86 14.88 13.29
CA ILE A 18 -14.73 15.53 14.59
C ILE A 18 -13.26 15.42 15.01
N PHE A 19 -12.47 16.49 14.82
CA PHE A 19 -11.16 16.61 15.43
C PHE A 19 -11.31 16.92 16.93
N LEU A 20 -10.98 15.98 17.81
CA LEU A 20 -10.71 16.27 19.21
C LEU A 20 -9.32 16.91 19.32
N ALA A 21 -9.30 18.25 19.35
CA ALA A 21 -8.08 19.03 19.52
C ALA A 21 -7.60 18.95 20.99
N VAL A 22 -6.46 18.30 21.21
CA VAL A 22 -5.70 18.43 22.47
C VAL A 22 -4.67 19.54 22.27
N CYS A 23 -4.99 20.74 22.76
CA CYS A 23 -4.06 21.88 22.80
C CYS A 23 -3.04 21.71 23.93
N LEU A 24 -1.77 21.51 23.59
CA LEU A 24 -0.64 21.80 24.46
C LEU A 24 -0.20 23.26 24.24
N LEU A 25 -0.44 24.09 25.25
CA LEU A 25 -0.06 25.49 25.33
C LEU A 25 1.45 25.65 25.58
N THR A 26 2.13 26.42 24.73
CA THR A 26 3.18 27.35 25.16
C THR A 26 3.23 28.60 24.26
N THR A 27 2.87 29.75 24.85
CA THR A 27 3.39 31.13 24.67
C THR A 27 4.10 31.48 23.35
N GLY A 28 3.81 32.56 22.62
CA GLY A 28 3.05 33.78 22.88
C GLY A 28 3.66 34.89 22.00
N CYS A 29 2.84 35.71 21.35
CA CYS A 29 3.11 37.13 21.07
C CYS A 29 1.91 37.72 20.31
N THR A 30 1.29 38.69 20.96
CA THR A 30 0.19 39.52 20.48
C THR A 30 0.70 40.62 19.57
N THR A 31 0.10 40.79 18.39
CA THR A 31 -0.25 42.11 17.82
C THR A 31 -1.19 41.88 16.64
N GLY A 32 -2.39 42.44 16.74
CA GLY A 32 -3.44 42.29 15.75
C GLY A 32 -3.25 43.12 14.49
N CYS A 33 -4.01 42.78 13.46
CA CYS A 33 -4.54 43.77 12.53
C CYS A 33 -5.85 43.26 11.92
N THR A 34 -6.75 44.21 11.74
CA THR A 34 -8.18 44.11 11.47
C THR A 34 -8.52 43.59 10.08
N ILE A 35 -9.58 42.76 10.02
CA ILE A 35 -10.26 42.36 8.78
C ILE A 35 -11.01 43.57 8.22
N SER A 36 -10.78 43.89 6.95
CA SER A 36 -11.63 44.79 6.16
C SER A 36 -12.06 44.07 4.88
N THR A 37 -13.35 43.77 4.81
CA THR A 37 -14.06 43.44 3.57
C THR A 37 -14.28 44.70 2.73
N PRO A 38 -14.27 44.57 1.40
CA PRO A 38 -15.29 45.25 0.63
C PRO A 38 -16.00 44.31 -0.35
N ASN A 39 -17.33 44.28 -0.20
CA ASN A 39 -18.29 43.92 -1.24
C ASN A 39 -18.31 45.00 -2.31
N THR A 40 -18.20 44.62 -3.59
CA THR A 40 -19.05 45.19 -4.66
C THR A 40 -19.15 44.24 -5.85
N PRO A 41 -20.32 44.18 -6.52
CA PRO A 41 -20.71 43.09 -7.40
C PRO A 41 -20.25 43.35 -8.84
N VAL A 42 -19.95 42.28 -9.59
CA VAL A 42 -19.83 42.37 -11.06
C VAL A 42 -20.70 41.28 -11.68
N SER A 43 -21.46 41.75 -12.65
CA SER A 43 -22.54 41.15 -13.42
C SER A 43 -22.24 39.82 -14.10
N GLU A 44 -23.24 38.95 -14.07
CA GLU A 44 -23.39 37.76 -14.91
C GLU A 44 -23.35 38.11 -16.40
N SER A 45 -22.50 37.41 -17.15
CA SER A 45 -22.72 37.14 -18.56
C SER A 45 -22.57 35.63 -18.79
N ASP A 46 -23.70 35.00 -19.09
CA ASP A 46 -23.83 33.61 -19.49
C ASP A 46 -22.94 33.29 -20.69
N SER A 47 -22.04 32.33 -20.52
CA SER A 47 -21.58 31.47 -21.61
C SER A 47 -21.57 30.03 -21.10
N SER A 48 -22.73 29.41 -21.19
CA SER A 48 -22.96 28.00 -20.92
C SER A 48 -22.23 27.14 -21.98
N THR A 49 -21.00 26.78 -21.68
CA THR A 49 -20.36 25.63 -22.31
C THR A 49 -20.53 24.46 -21.34
N SER A 50 -21.54 23.63 -21.58
CA SER A 50 -21.74 22.41 -20.80
C SER A 50 -20.61 21.43 -21.09
N SER A 51 -19.55 21.45 -20.29
CA SER A 51 -18.69 20.28 -20.15
C SER A 51 -19.45 19.28 -19.29
N SER A 52 -20.05 18.29 -19.95
CA SER A 52 -20.46 17.06 -19.29
C SER A 52 -19.22 16.44 -18.65
N GLN A 53 -19.01 16.65 -17.35
CA GLN A 53 -18.15 15.79 -16.56
C GLN A 53 -18.72 14.37 -16.72
N SER A 54 -18.04 13.53 -17.50
CA SER A 54 -18.37 12.10 -17.49
C SER A 54 -18.10 11.60 -16.08
N SER A 55 -19.02 10.82 -15.53
CA SER A 55 -18.70 10.05 -14.34
C SER A 55 -17.47 9.21 -14.66
N GLN A 56 -16.42 9.36 -13.88
CA GLN A 56 -15.32 8.41 -13.89
C GLN A 56 -15.85 7.15 -13.20
N ASP A 57 -16.52 6.30 -13.98
CA ASP A 57 -17.02 5.02 -13.50
C ASP A 57 -15.80 4.13 -13.23
N VAL A 58 -15.54 3.84 -11.95
CA VAL A 58 -14.59 2.80 -11.54
C VAL A 58 -15.29 1.47 -11.81
N GLU A 59 -14.83 0.74 -12.83
CA GLU A 59 -15.38 -0.57 -13.20
C GLU A 59 -14.38 -1.66 -12.78
N LEU A 60 -14.84 -2.60 -11.96
CA LEU A 60 -14.06 -3.78 -11.57
C LEU A 60 -13.93 -4.76 -12.74
N THR A 61 -12.71 -5.23 -12.99
CA THR A 61 -12.42 -6.28 -13.97
C THR A 61 -11.83 -7.50 -13.28
N VAL A 62 -12.35 -8.69 -13.59
CA VAL A 62 -11.74 -9.95 -13.16
C VAL A 62 -10.50 -10.20 -14.03
N ASP A 63 -9.34 -10.30 -13.41
CA ASP A 63 -8.14 -10.79 -14.08
C ASP A 63 -8.25 -12.31 -14.21
N ALA A 64 -8.50 -12.77 -15.44
CA ALA A 64 -8.68 -14.17 -15.77
C ALA A 64 -7.40 -15.02 -15.60
N ALA A 65 -6.22 -14.41 -15.46
CA ALA A 65 -4.95 -15.13 -15.30
C ALA A 65 -4.62 -15.41 -13.82
N SER A 66 -5.04 -14.53 -12.90
CA SER A 66 -4.77 -14.65 -11.46
C SER A 66 -5.98 -15.17 -10.66
N GLY A 67 -7.17 -15.19 -11.25
CA GLY A 67 -8.39 -15.51 -10.51
C GLY A 67 -8.66 -14.49 -9.41
N MET A 68 -8.31 -13.21 -9.64
CA MET A 68 -8.53 -12.12 -8.70
C MET A 68 -9.34 -10.99 -9.33
N VAL A 69 -10.20 -10.35 -8.54
CA VAL A 69 -10.99 -9.19 -8.99
C VAL A 69 -10.18 -7.92 -8.71
N SER A 70 -9.94 -7.08 -9.74
CA SER A 70 -9.13 -5.85 -9.63
C SER A 70 -9.84 -4.61 -10.20
N THR A 71 -9.69 -3.45 -9.54
CA THR A 71 -10.04 -2.12 -10.09
C THR A 71 -8.96 -1.63 -11.05
N ASN A 72 -8.84 -2.20 -12.25
CA ASN A 72 -7.80 -1.79 -13.21
C ASN A 72 -8.18 -0.49 -13.95
N SER A 73 -8.31 0.65 -13.25
CA SER A 73 -8.29 1.95 -13.92
C SER A 73 -6.84 2.38 -14.15
N PRO A 74 -6.34 2.39 -15.39
CA PRO A 74 -4.95 2.76 -15.64
C PRO A 74 -4.63 4.24 -15.35
N GLN A 75 -5.65 5.05 -15.03
CA GLN A 75 -5.57 6.49 -14.81
C GLN A 75 -5.71 6.88 -13.32
N LEU A 76 -6.01 5.93 -12.44
CA LEU A 76 -6.24 6.17 -11.00
C LEU A 76 -5.42 5.17 -10.18
N PRO A 77 -4.72 5.58 -9.12
CA PRO A 77 -3.87 4.70 -8.29
C PRO A 77 -4.71 3.90 -7.29
N ILE A 78 -5.56 3.03 -7.80
CA ILE A 78 -6.43 2.18 -6.99
C ILE A 78 -6.10 0.74 -7.31
N HIS A 79 -5.56 0.03 -6.32
CA HIS A 79 -5.06 -1.34 -6.45
C HIS A 79 -5.73 -2.21 -5.39
N VAL A 80 -6.97 -2.63 -5.65
CA VAL A 80 -7.71 -3.51 -4.74
C VAL A 80 -7.84 -4.89 -5.36
N GLN A 81 -7.44 -5.93 -4.64
CA GLN A 81 -7.51 -7.32 -5.12
C GLN A 81 -8.03 -8.28 -4.05
N TRP A 82 -8.72 -9.35 -4.47
CA TRP A 82 -9.13 -10.47 -3.60
C TRP A 82 -9.33 -11.75 -4.42
N PRO A 83 -9.19 -12.94 -3.80
CA PRO A 83 -9.36 -14.22 -4.48
C PRO A 83 -10.79 -14.41 -5.00
N VAL A 84 -10.93 -15.01 -6.18
CA VAL A 84 -12.22 -15.46 -6.72
C VAL A 84 -12.67 -16.69 -5.94
N LEU A 85 -13.84 -16.58 -5.33
CA LEU A 85 -14.55 -17.69 -4.71
C LEU A 85 -15.62 -18.20 -5.70
N GLU A 86 -15.29 -19.21 -6.50
CA GLU A 86 -16.15 -19.71 -7.60
C GLU A 86 -17.57 -20.08 -7.14
N GLU A 87 -17.69 -20.64 -5.93
CA GLU A 87 -18.98 -21.05 -5.35
C GLU A 87 -19.72 -19.91 -4.62
N HIS A 88 -19.08 -18.76 -4.43
CA HIS A 88 -19.60 -17.62 -3.65
C HIS A 88 -19.64 -16.32 -4.47
N GLY A 89 -20.13 -16.38 -5.70
CA GLY A 89 -20.17 -15.21 -6.60
C GLY A 89 -20.87 -13.96 -6.03
N LYS A 90 -21.93 -14.13 -5.23
CA LYS A 90 -22.62 -13.01 -4.55
C LYS A 90 -21.76 -12.36 -3.47
N LEU A 91 -20.87 -13.11 -2.83
CA LEU A 91 -19.91 -12.57 -1.86
C LEU A 91 -18.91 -11.65 -2.58
N SER A 92 -18.38 -12.13 -3.71
CA SER A 92 -17.51 -11.33 -4.58
C SER A 92 -18.18 -10.05 -5.07
N GLU A 93 -19.48 -10.11 -5.42
CA GLU A 93 -20.27 -8.93 -5.80
C GLU A 93 -20.43 -7.93 -4.63
N ALA A 94 -20.65 -8.41 -3.41
CA ALA A 94 -20.76 -7.52 -2.24
C ALA A 94 -19.42 -6.84 -1.89
N ILE A 95 -18.30 -7.58 -1.98
CA ILE A 95 -16.95 -7.03 -1.80
C ILE A 95 -16.68 -5.97 -2.87
N ALA A 96 -17.01 -6.28 -4.12
CA ALA A 96 -16.91 -5.38 -5.26
C ALA A 96 -17.65 -4.05 -5.03
N VAL A 97 -18.93 -4.12 -4.68
CA VAL A 97 -19.76 -2.93 -4.42
C VAL A 97 -19.18 -2.04 -3.32
N TRP A 98 -18.65 -2.66 -2.25
CA TRP A 98 -18.02 -1.89 -1.18
C TRP A 98 -16.70 -1.27 -1.62
N ALA A 99 -15.81 -2.04 -2.24
CA ALA A 99 -14.53 -1.55 -2.74
C ALA A 99 -14.70 -0.41 -3.75
N GLU A 100 -15.67 -0.50 -4.67
CA GLU A 100 -16.03 0.58 -5.60
C GLU A 100 -16.62 1.81 -4.88
N GLY A 101 -17.30 1.59 -3.74
CA GLY A 101 -17.77 2.67 -2.87
C GLY A 101 -16.62 3.43 -2.25
N GLU A 102 -15.71 2.74 -1.58
CA GLU A 102 -14.51 3.33 -0.95
C GLU A 102 -13.60 3.96 -2.01
N ALA A 103 -13.40 3.31 -3.16
CA ALA A 103 -12.68 3.88 -4.30
C ALA A 103 -13.31 5.18 -4.80
N ARG A 104 -14.65 5.28 -4.85
CA ARG A 104 -15.33 6.53 -5.22
C ARG A 104 -15.20 7.61 -4.16
N GLU A 105 -15.24 7.27 -2.87
CA GLU A 105 -14.99 8.23 -1.78
C GLU A 105 -13.55 8.76 -1.88
N PHE A 106 -12.60 7.85 -2.01
CA PHE A 106 -11.19 8.14 -2.25
C PHE A 106 -10.97 9.07 -3.46
N ILE A 107 -11.53 8.75 -4.62
CA ILE A 107 -11.46 9.63 -5.81
C ILE A 107 -12.14 10.97 -5.54
N GLY A 108 -13.25 10.98 -4.80
CA GLY A 108 -13.97 12.20 -4.44
C GLY A 108 -13.14 13.13 -3.54
N GLU A 109 -12.34 12.56 -2.64
CA GLU A 109 -11.49 13.28 -1.69
C GLU A 109 -10.17 13.75 -2.32
N TYR A 110 -9.53 12.88 -3.10
CA TYR A 110 -8.20 13.17 -3.64
C TYR A 110 -8.22 13.66 -5.09
N GLY A 111 -9.23 13.30 -5.89
CA GLY A 111 -9.37 13.66 -7.31
C GLY A 111 -8.33 12.99 -8.23
N PRO A 112 -8.54 12.97 -9.56
CA PRO A 112 -7.47 12.67 -10.51
C PRO A 112 -6.46 13.83 -10.46
N ARG A 113 -5.45 13.71 -9.59
CA ARG A 113 -4.35 14.68 -9.55
C ARG A 113 -3.34 14.30 -10.62
N GLU A 114 -2.96 15.28 -11.43
CA GLU A 114 -1.87 15.11 -12.40
C GLU A 114 -0.50 14.89 -11.72
N VAL A 115 -0.39 15.16 -10.41
CA VAL A 115 0.85 15.01 -9.62
C VAL A 115 0.53 14.46 -8.22
N ASN A 116 1.20 13.34 -7.87
CA ASN A 116 1.18 12.70 -6.54
C ASN A 116 -0.22 12.28 -6.06
N PRO A 117 -0.87 11.32 -6.74
CA PRO A 117 -2.15 10.86 -6.26
C PRO A 117 -1.88 10.00 -5.01
N SER A 118 -2.66 10.21 -3.95
CA SER A 118 -2.74 9.21 -2.87
C SER A 118 -3.00 7.85 -3.52
N GLU A 119 -2.67 6.75 -2.87
CA GLU A 119 -3.01 5.42 -3.41
C GLU A 119 -4.05 4.77 -2.52
N LEU A 120 -5.02 4.10 -3.13
CA LEU A 120 -5.91 3.21 -2.40
C LEU A 120 -5.50 1.78 -2.74
N ASN A 121 -4.74 1.18 -1.83
CA ASN A 121 -4.31 -0.20 -1.95
C ASN A 121 -5.27 -1.09 -1.15
N GLY A 122 -5.54 -2.29 -1.63
CA GLY A 122 -6.52 -3.16 -1.00
C GLY A 122 -6.23 -4.64 -1.21
N SER A 123 -6.38 -5.42 -0.15
CA SER A 123 -6.16 -6.86 -0.19
C SER A 123 -7.27 -7.61 0.55
N GLY A 124 -7.81 -8.62 -0.12
CA GLY A 124 -8.81 -9.52 0.40
C GLY A 124 -8.22 -10.85 0.82
N GLU A 125 -8.54 -11.29 2.02
CA GLU A 125 -8.11 -12.55 2.62
C GLU A 125 -9.32 -13.39 2.98
N GLN A 126 -9.30 -14.69 2.69
CA GLN A 126 -10.28 -15.63 3.23
C GLN A 126 -9.92 -15.95 4.68
N VAL A 127 -10.66 -15.35 5.61
CA VAL A 127 -10.44 -15.48 7.07
C VAL A 127 -11.29 -16.59 7.70
N ARG A 128 -12.20 -17.22 6.94
CA ARG A 128 -13.04 -18.33 7.41
C ARG A 128 -13.47 -19.23 6.26
N ASP A 129 -13.51 -20.54 6.51
CA ASP A 129 -13.97 -21.56 5.57
C ASP A 129 -15.08 -22.46 6.16
N GLY A 130 -15.80 -23.19 5.32
CA GLY A 130 -16.90 -24.11 5.70
C GLY A 130 -18.31 -23.55 5.41
N ASP A 131 -19.31 -23.91 6.23
CA ASP A 131 -20.73 -23.52 6.03
C ASP A 131 -20.95 -22.00 5.94
N VAL A 132 -20.06 -21.25 6.58
CA VAL A 132 -19.94 -19.80 6.41
C VAL A 132 -18.52 -19.49 5.97
N VAL A 133 -18.39 -18.97 4.77
CA VAL A 133 -17.14 -18.41 4.24
C VAL A 133 -17.07 -16.95 4.61
N ALA A 134 -15.91 -16.48 5.07
CA ALA A 134 -15.68 -15.06 5.36
C ALA A 134 -14.45 -14.54 4.63
N MET A 135 -14.63 -13.37 4.03
CA MET A 135 -13.59 -12.60 3.35
C MET A 135 -13.39 -11.30 4.09
N ARG A 136 -12.16 -11.01 4.51
CA ARG A 136 -11.78 -9.70 5.03
C ARG A 136 -11.14 -8.91 3.90
N LEU A 137 -11.67 -7.73 3.60
CA LEU A 137 -11.02 -6.76 2.72
C LEU A 137 -10.42 -5.65 3.58
N THR A 138 -9.12 -5.44 3.47
CA THR A 138 -8.43 -4.31 4.08
C THR A 138 -8.01 -3.35 2.98
N LEU A 139 -8.43 -2.09 3.09
CA LEU A 139 -8.01 -0.99 2.23
C LEU A 139 -7.09 -0.06 3.01
N GLU A 140 -6.08 0.46 2.36
CA GLU A 140 -5.09 1.36 2.91
C GLU A 140 -4.95 2.56 1.99
N GLU A 141 -5.26 3.74 2.53
CA GLU A 141 -5.02 5.01 1.87
C GLU A 141 -3.61 5.49 2.17
N PHE A 142 -2.78 5.56 1.15
CA PHE A 142 -1.41 6.03 1.25
C PHE A 142 -1.28 7.48 0.78
N GLY A 143 -0.77 8.33 1.67
CA GLY A 143 -0.39 9.72 1.38
C GLY A 143 1.11 9.95 1.37
N GLY A 144 1.91 8.94 1.00
CA GLY A 144 3.37 8.90 1.19
C GLY A 144 3.77 7.88 2.26
N ALA A 145 4.53 8.29 3.29
CA ALA A 145 5.01 7.39 4.35
C ALA A 145 3.99 7.03 5.45
N ASN A 146 2.75 7.54 5.35
CA ASN A 146 1.67 7.23 6.29
C ASN A 146 0.52 6.55 5.54
N ALA A 147 -0.02 5.49 6.16
CA ALA A 147 -1.21 4.79 5.71
C ALA A 147 -2.34 5.02 6.72
N VAL A 148 -3.57 5.21 6.23
CA VAL A 148 -4.78 5.03 7.03
C VAL A 148 -5.49 3.80 6.52
N SER A 149 -5.71 2.82 7.40
CA SER A 149 -6.31 1.54 7.00
C SER A 149 -7.76 1.44 7.46
N VAL A 150 -8.62 0.96 6.57
CA VAL A 150 -10.00 0.54 6.87
C VAL A 150 -10.17 -0.91 6.47
N SER A 151 -10.76 -1.71 7.34
CA SER A 151 -11.08 -3.10 7.02
C SER A 151 -12.56 -3.37 7.16
N ARG A 152 -13.01 -4.37 6.40
CA ARG A 152 -14.36 -4.91 6.47
C ARG A 152 -14.37 -6.41 6.25
N THR A 153 -15.13 -7.12 7.06
CA THR A 153 -15.39 -8.55 6.87
C THR A 153 -16.73 -8.74 6.17
N PHE A 154 -16.74 -9.61 5.18
CA PHE A 154 -17.89 -10.04 4.41
C PHE A 154 -18.08 -11.53 4.64
N PHE A 155 -19.33 -11.96 4.70
CA PHE A 155 -19.67 -13.34 4.98
C PHE A 155 -20.64 -13.84 3.94
N SER A 156 -20.57 -15.14 3.66
CA SER A 156 -21.64 -15.80 2.93
C SER A 156 -21.92 -17.21 3.42
N SER A 157 -23.16 -17.64 3.27
CA SER A 157 -23.60 -19.01 3.48
C SER A 157 -24.61 -19.35 2.39
N GLY A 158 -24.18 -20.17 1.43
CA GLY A 158 -24.86 -20.32 0.15
C GLY A 158 -25.09 -18.96 -0.52
N ASP A 159 -26.35 -18.66 -0.80
CA ASP A 159 -26.77 -17.45 -1.50
C ASP A 159 -26.92 -16.20 -0.62
N ARG A 160 -26.84 -16.33 0.71
CA ARG A 160 -26.98 -15.22 1.65
C ARG A 160 -25.63 -14.57 1.89
N VAL A 161 -25.60 -13.24 1.83
CA VAL A 161 -24.40 -12.41 2.07
C VAL A 161 -24.72 -11.35 3.11
N TRP A 162 -23.79 -11.11 4.04
CA TRP A 162 -23.86 -10.06 5.07
C TRP A 162 -22.47 -9.52 5.39
N GLN A 163 -22.37 -8.42 6.13
CA GLN A 163 -21.12 -7.73 6.44
C GLN A 163 -20.88 -7.66 7.95
N GLY A 164 -19.66 -7.30 8.35
CA GLY A 164 -19.30 -7.12 9.76
C GLY A 164 -20.29 -6.30 10.58
N PRO A 165 -20.78 -5.13 10.08
CA PRO A 165 -21.75 -4.32 10.82
C PRO A 165 -23.06 -5.04 11.14
N ASP A 166 -23.40 -6.11 10.41
CA ASP A 166 -24.61 -6.91 10.59
C ASP A 166 -24.45 -8.00 11.67
N VAL A 167 -23.22 -8.28 12.14
CA VAL A 167 -22.93 -9.36 13.10
C VAL A 167 -23.44 -9.01 14.51
N ILE A 168 -23.32 -7.75 14.91
CA ILE A 168 -23.84 -7.24 16.18
C ILE A 168 -25.26 -6.74 15.98
N ALA A 169 -26.20 -7.17 16.85
CA ALA A 169 -27.58 -6.72 16.78
C ALA A 169 -27.68 -5.21 17.00
N GLN A 170 -28.50 -4.53 16.19
CA GLN A 170 -28.57 -3.06 16.16
C GLN A 170 -28.92 -2.46 17.52
N ASP A 171 -29.86 -3.07 18.24
CA ASP A 171 -30.29 -2.69 19.59
C ASP A 171 -29.26 -3.01 20.68
N ARG A 172 -28.22 -3.79 20.35
CA ARG A 172 -27.12 -4.18 21.26
C ARG A 172 -25.80 -3.47 20.96
N ARG A 173 -25.76 -2.56 19.99
CA ARG A 173 -24.52 -1.84 19.60
C ARG A 173 -23.91 -1.02 20.74
N VAL A 174 -24.74 -0.39 21.60
CA VAL A 174 -24.25 0.36 22.76
C VAL A 174 -23.64 -0.59 23.81
N ASP A 175 -24.22 -1.77 23.99
CA ASP A 175 -23.65 -2.78 24.90
C ASP A 175 -22.33 -3.34 24.37
N ALA A 176 -22.23 -3.58 23.06
CA ALA A 176 -20.99 -3.99 22.41
C ALA A 176 -19.91 -2.91 22.53
N ALA A 177 -20.26 -1.63 22.30
CA ALA A 177 -19.35 -0.50 22.46
C ALA A 177 -18.86 -0.34 23.90
N ARG A 178 -19.73 -0.59 24.88
CA ARG A 178 -19.34 -0.62 26.29
C ARG A 178 -18.33 -1.74 26.57
N ALA A 179 -18.56 -2.94 26.05
CA ALA A 179 -17.59 -4.04 26.19
C ALA A 179 -16.24 -3.72 25.53
N VAL A 180 -16.23 -3.02 24.38
CA VAL A 180 -15.00 -2.52 23.75
C VAL A 180 -14.29 -1.53 24.69
N LEU A 181 -15.00 -0.56 25.25
CA LEU A 181 -14.42 0.40 26.19
C LEU A 181 -13.87 -0.28 27.46
N ASP A 182 -14.59 -1.25 28.01
CA ASP A 182 -14.16 -2.03 29.17
C ASP A 182 -12.86 -2.78 28.87
N GLN A 183 -12.72 -3.35 27.66
CA GLN A 183 -11.51 -4.06 27.24
C GLN A 183 -10.33 -3.11 26.98
N LEU A 184 -10.59 -1.89 26.50
CA LEU A 184 -9.56 -0.89 26.27
C LEU A 184 -9.07 -0.21 27.56
N GLY A 185 -9.94 -0.11 28.57
CA GLY A 185 -9.62 0.45 29.88
C GLY A 185 -9.00 1.85 29.80
N ASP A 186 -7.90 2.05 30.53
CA ASP A 186 -7.22 3.35 30.66
C ASP A 186 -6.55 3.84 29.35
N ARG A 187 -6.56 3.04 28.28
CA ARG A 187 -6.07 3.46 26.95
C ARG A 187 -6.99 4.48 26.29
N VAL A 188 -8.27 4.53 26.69
CA VAL A 188 -9.26 5.46 26.15
C VAL A 188 -9.21 6.78 26.93
N ALA A 189 -9.35 7.90 26.21
CA ALA A 189 -9.43 9.21 26.86
C ALA A 189 -10.61 9.29 27.84
N SER A 190 -10.39 9.97 28.97
CA SER A 190 -11.43 10.17 29.98
C SER A 190 -12.64 10.89 29.40
N GLY A 191 -13.85 10.37 29.65
CA GLY A 191 -15.11 11.00 29.25
C GLY A 191 -15.72 10.50 27.94
N VAL A 192 -15.06 9.57 27.25
CA VAL A 192 -15.65 8.88 26.07
C VAL A 192 -16.78 7.95 26.52
N SER A 193 -17.97 8.12 25.96
CA SER A 193 -19.15 7.30 26.30
C SER A 193 -19.41 6.16 25.31
N ALA A 194 -20.06 5.09 25.78
CA ALA A 194 -20.44 3.96 24.93
C ALA A 194 -21.41 4.35 23.80
N ASP A 195 -22.28 5.33 24.02
CA ASP A 195 -23.20 5.87 23.01
C ASP A 195 -22.44 6.57 21.87
N GLU A 196 -21.43 7.37 22.19
CA GLU A 196 -20.55 8.01 21.20
C GLU A 196 -19.78 6.96 20.40
N VAL A 197 -19.20 5.97 21.08
CA VAL A 197 -18.45 4.89 20.44
C VAL A 197 -19.35 4.06 19.54
N ALA A 198 -20.55 3.67 19.98
CA ALA A 198 -21.50 2.90 19.18
C ALA A 198 -21.92 3.60 17.88
N GLY A 199 -21.89 4.94 17.88
CA GLY A 199 -22.16 5.80 16.74
C GLY A 199 -21.02 5.93 15.73
N ILE A 200 -19.81 5.46 16.05
CA ILE A 200 -18.66 5.52 15.13
C ILE A 200 -18.95 4.68 13.87
N PRO A 201 -18.88 5.29 12.67
CA PRO A 201 -19.02 4.56 11.42
C PRO A 201 -17.98 3.45 11.30
N ASN A 202 -18.40 2.27 10.84
CA ASN A 202 -17.52 1.10 10.64
C ASN A 202 -16.81 0.56 11.91
N LEU A 203 -17.19 0.95 13.13
CA LEU A 203 -16.58 0.42 14.36
C LEU A 203 -16.59 -1.12 14.41
N PHE A 204 -17.71 -1.72 14.04
CA PHE A 204 -17.90 -3.17 13.92
C PHE A 204 -17.81 -3.64 12.46
N GLY A 205 -17.00 -2.96 11.64
CA GLY A 205 -16.83 -3.26 10.22
C GLY A 205 -16.07 -4.56 9.97
N ASP A 206 -15.03 -4.80 10.77
CA ASP A 206 -14.18 -5.99 10.72
C ASP A 206 -14.34 -6.73 12.04
N VAL A 207 -15.16 -7.78 11.98
CA VAL A 207 -15.46 -8.63 13.13
C VAL A 207 -15.39 -10.10 12.75
N LEU A 208 -14.99 -10.94 13.68
CA LEU A 208 -15.10 -12.39 13.61
C LEU A 208 -15.73 -12.91 14.90
N VAL A 209 -16.33 -14.09 14.84
CA VAL A 209 -16.93 -14.73 16.02
C VAL A 209 -16.37 -16.14 16.14
N GLU A 210 -15.80 -16.42 17.30
CA GLU A 210 -15.26 -17.72 17.67
C GLU A 210 -15.81 -18.10 19.04
N GLY A 211 -16.73 -19.07 19.07
CA GLY A 211 -17.37 -19.51 20.30
C GLY A 211 -18.08 -18.38 21.05
N ASP A 212 -17.61 -18.08 22.26
CA ASP A 212 -18.16 -17.06 23.15
C ASP A 212 -17.53 -15.68 22.98
N VAL A 213 -16.67 -15.49 21.97
CA VAL A 213 -15.94 -14.25 21.71
C VAL A 213 -16.32 -13.65 20.35
N VAL A 214 -16.47 -12.32 20.32
CA VAL A 214 -16.44 -11.52 19.09
C VAL A 214 -15.12 -10.77 19.07
N HIS A 215 -14.29 -11.08 18.08
CA HIS A 215 -13.07 -10.35 17.77
C HIS A 215 -13.45 -9.13 16.95
N VAL A 216 -13.11 -7.93 17.42
CA VAL A 216 -13.40 -6.66 16.75
C VAL A 216 -12.08 -5.99 16.41
N ARG A 217 -11.80 -5.78 15.12
CA ARG A 217 -10.67 -4.95 14.68
C ARG A 217 -11.13 -3.51 14.55
N LEU A 218 -10.69 -2.69 15.51
CA LEU A 218 -11.02 -1.28 15.58
C LEU A 218 -10.28 -0.52 14.47
N PRO A 219 -10.98 0.28 13.66
CA PRO A 219 -10.33 1.13 12.67
C PRO A 219 -9.33 2.08 13.34
N GLN A 220 -8.26 2.41 12.64
CA GLN A 220 -7.27 3.38 13.11
C GLN A 220 -7.95 4.72 13.45
N ALA A 221 -7.54 5.35 14.55
CA ALA A 221 -8.09 6.62 15.02
C ALA A 221 -9.61 6.63 15.33
N SER A 222 -10.25 5.46 15.50
CA SER A 222 -11.67 5.36 15.85
C SER A 222 -11.93 5.67 17.33
N VAL A 223 -11.27 4.92 18.22
CA VAL A 223 -11.42 5.06 19.69
C VAL A 223 -10.08 5.42 20.35
N LEU A 224 -8.97 5.02 19.73
CA LEU A 224 -7.60 5.21 20.23
C LEU A 224 -6.81 6.18 19.36
N ALA A 225 -5.63 6.60 19.83
CA ALA A 225 -4.72 7.42 19.05
C ALA A 225 -4.31 6.73 17.74
N SER A 226 -4.15 7.51 16.67
CA SER A 226 -3.77 7.00 15.34
C SER A 226 -2.46 6.18 15.35
N SER A 227 -1.53 6.50 16.26
CA SER A 227 -0.25 5.78 16.43
C SER A 227 -0.38 4.34 16.92
N GLU A 228 -1.55 3.94 17.42
CA GLU A 228 -1.83 2.57 17.87
C GLU A 228 -2.18 1.64 16.68
N GLY A 229 -2.40 2.19 15.48
CA GLY A 229 -2.79 1.41 14.31
C GLY A 229 -4.17 0.76 14.45
N ILE A 230 -4.38 -0.36 13.74
CA ILE A 230 -5.56 -1.22 13.93
C ILE A 230 -5.35 -2.01 15.23
N VAL A 231 -6.32 -1.91 16.14
CA VAL A 231 -6.29 -2.61 17.43
C VAL A 231 -7.40 -3.65 17.47
N GLU A 232 -7.06 -4.88 17.82
CA GLU A 232 -8.04 -5.94 18.02
C GLU A 232 -8.48 -5.99 19.48
N VAL A 233 -9.79 -6.14 19.68
CA VAL A 233 -10.41 -6.28 21.00
C VAL A 233 -11.38 -7.45 21.01
N ASP A 234 -11.39 -8.18 22.11
CA ASP A 234 -12.26 -9.33 22.31
C ASP A 234 -13.41 -8.91 23.23
N ILE A 235 -14.65 -9.09 22.75
CA ILE A 235 -15.86 -8.82 23.52
C ILE A 235 -16.73 -10.08 23.61
N PRO A 236 -17.54 -10.26 24.67
CA PRO A 236 -18.37 -11.44 24.83
C PRO A 236 -19.46 -11.50 23.75
N SER A 237 -19.64 -12.65 23.09
CA SER A 237 -20.68 -12.82 22.07
C SER A 237 -22.08 -12.97 22.65
N ALA A 238 -22.18 -13.40 23.91
CA ALA A 238 -23.43 -13.69 24.60
C ALA A 238 -24.38 -12.47 24.61
N GLY A 239 -25.50 -12.62 23.92
CA GLY A 239 -26.54 -11.60 23.85
C GLY A 239 -26.24 -10.42 22.91
N LEU A 240 -25.06 -10.34 22.29
CA LEU A 240 -24.71 -9.26 21.36
C LEU A 240 -25.04 -9.60 19.90
N LEU A 241 -25.00 -10.88 19.53
CA LEU A 241 -25.11 -11.32 18.14
C LEU A 241 -26.52 -11.16 17.55
N SER A 242 -26.57 -10.66 16.32
CA SER A 242 -27.75 -10.69 15.45
C SER A 242 -28.09 -12.12 15.00
N GLU A 243 -29.14 -12.28 14.19
CA GLU A 243 -29.41 -13.58 13.54
C GLU A 243 -28.24 -14.03 12.66
N ASP A 244 -27.65 -13.11 11.89
CA ASP A 244 -26.50 -13.40 11.02
C ASP A 244 -25.23 -13.64 11.82
N GLY A 245 -25.00 -12.90 12.91
CA GLY A 245 -23.88 -13.13 13.82
C GLY A 245 -23.90 -14.53 14.45
N ARG A 246 -25.09 -15.05 14.80
CA ARG A 246 -25.22 -16.41 15.36
C ARG A 246 -24.85 -17.52 14.38
N ARG A 247 -24.87 -17.26 13.07
CA ARG A 247 -24.43 -18.24 12.05
C ARG A 247 -22.93 -18.51 12.11
N LEU A 248 -22.16 -17.65 12.78
CA LEU A 248 -20.71 -17.78 12.96
C LEU A 248 -20.30 -18.63 14.17
N LEU A 249 -21.24 -19.02 15.04
CA LEU A 249 -20.97 -19.81 16.24
C LEU A 249 -20.45 -21.25 15.99
N PRO A 250 -20.81 -21.96 14.91
CA PRO A 250 -20.19 -23.26 14.60
C PRO A 250 -18.67 -23.11 14.39
N ALA A 251 -17.89 -24.11 14.80
CA ALA A 251 -16.43 -24.11 14.62
C ALA A 251 -16.07 -24.13 13.12
N SER A 252 -15.07 -23.34 12.73
CA SER A 252 -14.52 -23.27 11.37
C SER A 252 -13.01 -23.56 11.39
N GLN A 253 -12.45 -23.93 10.24
CA GLN A 253 -11.02 -24.09 10.03
C GLN A 253 -10.47 -22.86 9.31
N VAL A 254 -9.34 -22.35 9.80
CA VAL A 254 -8.52 -21.35 9.09
C VAL A 254 -7.63 -22.09 8.08
N PRO A 255 -7.57 -21.68 6.79
CA PRO A 255 -6.72 -22.36 5.79
C PRO A 255 -5.22 -22.30 6.14
N ALA A 256 -4.46 -23.36 5.78
CA ALA A 256 -3.01 -23.43 5.99
C ALA A 256 -2.21 -22.99 4.73
N PRO A 257 -0.99 -22.45 4.88
CA PRO A 257 -0.20 -21.95 3.75
C PRO A 257 0.69 -22.98 3.03
N VAL A 258 1.00 -22.72 1.76
CA VAL A 258 1.76 -23.59 0.83
C VAL A 258 3.28 -23.31 0.86
N GLY A 259 4.11 -24.37 0.81
CA GLY A 259 5.58 -24.36 1.06
C GLY A 259 6.53 -24.17 -0.15
N PRO A 260 7.87 -24.22 0.06
CA PRO A 260 8.87 -23.60 -0.83
C PRO A 260 9.56 -24.50 -1.89
N LEU A 261 10.16 -23.88 -2.91
CA LEU A 261 10.92 -24.47 -4.04
C LEU A 261 12.40 -23.95 -4.14
N PRO A 262 13.29 -24.58 -4.93
CA PRO A 262 14.74 -24.65 -4.67
C PRO A 262 15.62 -23.51 -5.25
N GLN A 263 16.81 -23.32 -4.65
CA GLN A 263 17.78 -22.25 -4.92
C GLN A 263 18.81 -22.54 -6.04
N VAL A 264 19.28 -21.49 -6.72
CA VAL A 264 20.41 -21.49 -7.69
C VAL A 264 21.47 -20.44 -7.30
N ARG A 265 22.75 -20.74 -7.62
CA ARG A 265 23.97 -20.02 -7.21
C ARG A 265 24.28 -18.76 -8.06
N PRO A 266 25.07 -17.79 -7.54
CA PRO A 266 25.36 -16.52 -8.22
C PRO A 266 26.48 -16.61 -9.27
N GLY A 267 26.45 -15.72 -10.26
CA GLY A 267 27.48 -15.56 -11.29
C GLY A 267 28.10 -14.16 -11.35
N ALA A 268 29.40 -14.17 -11.66
CA ALA A 268 30.34 -13.12 -12.11
C ALA A 268 30.68 -11.91 -11.20
N VAL A 269 31.96 -11.85 -10.84
CA VAL A 269 32.63 -10.79 -10.07
C VAL A 269 32.87 -9.54 -10.93
N SER A 270 32.54 -8.36 -10.39
CA SER A 270 32.78 -7.05 -10.99
C SER A 270 34.27 -6.71 -11.11
N PRO A 271 34.72 -5.96 -12.13
CA PRO A 271 36.12 -5.52 -12.25
C PRO A 271 36.53 -4.38 -11.29
N VAL A 272 35.59 -3.79 -10.53
CA VAL A 272 35.87 -2.69 -9.59
C VAL A 272 35.94 -3.22 -8.16
N ASP A 273 37.09 -3.05 -7.50
CA ASP A 273 37.23 -3.34 -6.08
C ASP A 273 36.76 -2.16 -5.22
N CYS A 274 35.53 -2.23 -4.75
CA CYS A 274 34.93 -1.23 -3.87
C CYS A 274 35.55 -1.18 -2.46
N ALA A 275 36.50 -2.07 -2.13
CA ALA A 275 37.36 -1.92 -0.94
C ALA A 275 38.37 -0.79 -1.08
N VAL A 276 38.73 -0.45 -2.32
CA VAL A 276 39.72 0.57 -2.65
C VAL A 276 39.06 1.78 -3.31
N ALA A 277 38.14 1.55 -4.25
CA ALA A 277 37.42 2.60 -4.95
C ALA A 277 36.29 3.19 -4.08
N LYS A 278 36.02 4.49 -4.26
CA LYS A 278 34.83 5.12 -3.67
C LYS A 278 33.59 4.70 -4.45
N CYS A 279 32.97 3.58 -4.12
CA CYS A 279 31.77 3.11 -4.80
C CYS A 279 30.48 3.68 -4.18
N VAL A 280 29.47 3.90 -5.01
CA VAL A 280 28.09 4.21 -4.63
C VAL A 280 27.15 3.40 -5.53
N ALA A 281 26.10 2.82 -4.96
CA ALA A 281 25.02 2.21 -5.73
C ALA A 281 23.81 3.14 -5.81
N LEU A 282 23.46 3.55 -7.03
CA LEU A 282 22.18 4.20 -7.30
C LEU A 282 21.10 3.13 -7.44
N THR A 283 20.02 3.28 -6.69
CA THR A 283 18.91 2.33 -6.71
C THR A 283 17.58 3.03 -6.96
N PHE A 284 16.68 2.36 -7.68
CA PHE A 284 15.37 2.88 -8.06
C PHE A 284 14.28 1.89 -7.64
N ASP A 285 13.27 2.37 -6.93
CA ASP A 285 12.12 1.59 -6.47
C ASP A 285 10.85 1.95 -7.28
N ASP A 286 9.84 1.09 -7.14
CA ASP A 286 8.47 1.20 -7.65
C ASP A 286 8.26 1.02 -9.16
N GLY A 287 9.35 0.83 -9.89
CA GLY A 287 9.35 0.55 -11.32
C GLY A 287 8.73 -0.81 -11.70
N PRO A 288 8.46 -1.04 -13.00
CA PRO A 288 8.79 -0.14 -14.09
C PRO A 288 7.69 0.91 -14.27
N GLY A 289 8.09 2.14 -14.56
CA GLY A 289 7.21 3.29 -14.69
C GLY A 289 7.41 4.09 -15.99
N PRO A 290 6.62 5.16 -16.18
CA PRO A 290 6.67 5.99 -17.38
C PRO A 290 8.02 6.70 -17.58
N TYR A 291 8.81 6.91 -16.53
CA TYR A 291 10.10 7.60 -16.59
C TYR A 291 11.32 6.66 -16.58
N THR A 292 11.12 5.35 -16.34
CA THR A 292 12.21 4.35 -16.30
C THR A 292 13.03 4.34 -17.59
N SER A 293 12.38 4.48 -18.76
CA SER A 293 13.10 4.53 -20.04
C SER A 293 14.01 5.76 -20.17
N GLN A 294 13.58 6.94 -19.71
CA GLN A 294 14.39 8.16 -19.70
C GLN A 294 15.56 8.05 -18.71
N ILE A 295 15.33 7.42 -17.57
CA ILE A 295 16.38 7.10 -16.60
C ILE A 295 17.41 6.15 -17.22
N LEU A 296 16.97 5.10 -17.93
CA LEU A 296 17.87 4.20 -18.66
C LEU A 296 18.70 4.92 -19.73
N ASP A 297 18.09 5.82 -20.51
CA ASP A 297 18.81 6.66 -21.49
C ASP A 297 19.92 7.50 -20.81
N THR A 298 19.61 8.06 -19.64
CA THR A 298 20.56 8.84 -18.84
C THR A 298 21.70 7.97 -18.32
N LEU A 299 21.39 6.80 -17.74
CA LEU A 299 22.41 5.88 -17.22
C LEU A 299 23.33 5.36 -18.34
N ASP A 300 22.75 4.99 -19.49
CA ASP A 300 23.49 4.48 -20.64
C ASP A 300 24.39 5.56 -21.26
N SER A 301 23.89 6.78 -21.44
CA SER A 301 24.68 7.91 -21.96
C SER A 301 25.84 8.30 -21.04
N HIS A 302 25.71 8.09 -19.73
CA HIS A 302 26.80 8.31 -18.78
C HIS A 302 27.68 7.07 -18.57
N GLY A 303 27.35 5.93 -19.19
CA GLY A 303 28.09 4.68 -19.04
C GLY A 303 28.12 4.14 -17.61
N VAL A 304 27.04 4.36 -16.84
CA VAL A 304 26.93 3.95 -15.43
C VAL A 304 25.89 2.85 -15.27
N LYS A 305 26.05 2.03 -14.22
CA LYS A 305 25.09 0.97 -13.89
C LYS A 305 24.35 1.31 -12.60
N ALA A 306 23.11 0.84 -12.49
CA ALA A 306 22.23 1.03 -11.35
C ALA A 306 21.51 -0.28 -11.02
N THR A 307 20.76 -0.28 -9.93
CA THR A 307 19.89 -1.39 -9.52
C THR A 307 18.45 -0.93 -9.45
N PHE A 308 17.52 -1.69 -10.01
CA PHE A 308 16.10 -1.39 -9.97
C PHE A 308 15.37 -2.46 -9.15
N PHE A 309 14.58 -2.05 -8.17
CA PHE A 309 13.71 -2.93 -7.38
C PHE A 309 12.29 -2.74 -7.90
N GLU A 310 11.83 -3.73 -8.67
CA GLU A 310 10.61 -3.60 -9.46
C GLU A 310 9.41 -4.22 -8.72
N ILE A 311 8.27 -3.55 -8.79
CA ILE A 311 6.98 -4.07 -8.34
C ILE A 311 6.38 -4.92 -9.47
N ALA A 312 6.02 -6.16 -9.17
CA ALA A 312 5.58 -7.11 -10.19
C ALA A 312 4.32 -6.69 -10.95
N THR A 313 3.38 -6.02 -10.28
CA THR A 313 2.12 -5.55 -10.86
C THR A 313 2.31 -4.43 -11.89
N ALA A 314 3.45 -3.74 -11.89
CA ALA A 314 3.76 -2.71 -12.88
C ALA A 314 4.33 -3.31 -14.19
N ILE A 315 4.97 -4.49 -14.12
CA ILE A 315 5.62 -5.17 -15.25
C ILE A 315 4.71 -5.39 -16.48
N PRO A 316 3.44 -5.86 -16.37
CA PRO A 316 2.58 -6.05 -17.53
C PRO A 316 2.34 -4.78 -18.36
N ARG A 317 2.46 -3.59 -17.75
CA ARG A 317 2.27 -2.29 -18.42
C ARG A 317 3.52 -1.85 -19.19
N PHE A 318 4.70 -2.36 -18.80
CA PHE A 318 5.99 -2.01 -19.38
C PHE A 318 6.94 -3.23 -19.55
N PRO A 319 6.49 -4.34 -20.16
CA PRO A 319 7.26 -5.60 -20.18
C PRO A 319 8.56 -5.50 -21.00
N GLU A 320 8.66 -4.54 -21.91
CA GLU A 320 9.89 -4.22 -22.65
C GLU A 320 10.94 -3.49 -21.81
N ILE A 321 10.54 -2.78 -20.76
CA ILE A 321 11.46 -2.00 -19.92
C ILE A 321 12.34 -2.95 -19.09
N VAL A 322 11.78 -4.01 -18.50
CA VAL A 322 12.57 -5.00 -17.75
C VAL A 322 13.63 -5.66 -18.63
N ARG A 323 13.26 -6.05 -19.86
CA ARG A 323 14.23 -6.58 -20.85
C ARG A 323 15.32 -5.57 -21.19
N ARG A 324 14.94 -4.30 -21.31
CA ARG A 324 15.86 -3.20 -21.59
C ARG A 324 16.83 -2.99 -20.42
N GLN A 325 16.36 -3.01 -19.17
CA GLN A 325 17.23 -2.91 -17.98
C GLN A 325 18.33 -3.98 -18.03
N VAL A 326 17.94 -5.23 -18.27
CA VAL A 326 18.85 -6.38 -18.35
C VAL A 326 19.82 -6.22 -19.53
N ALA A 327 19.32 -5.83 -20.71
CA ALA A 327 20.14 -5.62 -21.91
C ALA A 327 21.15 -4.46 -21.75
N SER A 328 20.76 -3.41 -21.02
CA SER A 328 21.63 -2.30 -20.62
C SER A 328 22.57 -2.67 -19.45
N GLY A 329 22.55 -3.92 -18.97
CA GLY A 329 23.42 -4.41 -17.90
C GLY A 329 23.13 -3.82 -16.52
N MET A 330 21.89 -3.33 -16.32
CA MET A 330 21.41 -2.93 -15.00
C MET A 330 21.10 -4.18 -14.17
N GLU A 331 21.15 -4.03 -12.86
CA GLU A 331 20.73 -5.09 -11.94
C GLU A 331 19.24 -4.94 -11.62
N VAL A 332 18.51 -6.04 -11.57
CA VAL A 332 17.06 -6.06 -11.28
C VAL A 332 16.82 -6.91 -10.04
N GLY A 333 16.20 -6.31 -9.03
CA GLY A 333 15.80 -6.91 -7.77
C GLY A 333 14.27 -6.91 -7.62
N SER A 334 13.77 -7.63 -6.61
CA SER A 334 12.34 -7.67 -6.31
C SER A 334 11.94 -6.53 -5.36
N HIS A 335 10.80 -5.89 -5.64
CA HIS A 335 10.10 -4.99 -4.71
C HIS A 335 8.68 -5.48 -4.39
N THR A 336 8.52 -6.80 -4.27
CA THR A 336 7.24 -7.50 -4.04
C THR A 336 6.24 -7.41 -5.20
N VAL A 337 5.08 -8.06 -5.06
CA VAL A 337 4.05 -8.06 -6.11
C VAL A 337 3.25 -6.77 -6.05
N THR A 338 2.85 -6.37 -4.84
CA THR A 338 1.88 -5.29 -4.62
C THR A 338 2.35 -4.20 -3.68
N HIS A 339 3.65 -4.18 -3.34
CA HIS A 339 4.25 -3.15 -2.48
C HIS A 339 3.68 -3.14 -1.04
N ARG A 340 3.19 -4.28 -0.54
CA ARG A 340 2.66 -4.41 0.83
C ARG A 340 3.77 -4.37 1.89
N GLN A 341 3.47 -3.82 3.06
CA GLN A 341 4.33 -3.95 4.24
C GLN A 341 4.42 -5.40 4.68
N LEU A 342 5.52 -6.07 4.33
CA LEU A 342 5.73 -7.49 4.60
C LEU A 342 5.50 -7.89 6.08
N PRO A 343 5.89 -7.08 7.10
CA PRO A 343 5.65 -7.44 8.50
C PRO A 343 4.18 -7.55 8.91
N LEU A 344 3.26 -6.97 8.13
CA LEU A 344 1.81 -7.06 8.37
C LEU A 344 1.20 -8.33 7.78
N LEU A 345 2.00 -9.10 7.04
CA LEU A 345 1.58 -10.31 6.36
C LEU A 345 2.07 -11.55 7.09
N SER A 346 1.30 -12.63 6.99
CA SER A 346 1.80 -13.96 7.38
C SER A 346 3.03 -14.34 6.55
N LEU A 347 3.91 -15.19 7.08
CA LEU A 347 5.10 -15.67 6.36
C LEU A 347 4.77 -16.18 4.94
N ALA A 348 3.60 -16.81 4.79
CA ALA A 348 3.17 -17.36 3.52
C ALA A 348 2.77 -16.30 2.50
N GLU A 349 2.03 -15.28 2.93
CA GLU A 349 1.71 -14.13 2.08
C GLU A 349 2.98 -13.36 1.74
N GLN A 350 3.92 -13.21 2.68
CA GLN A 350 5.24 -12.64 2.37
C GLN A 350 5.97 -13.47 1.30
N GLN A 351 5.88 -14.80 1.35
CA GLN A 351 6.46 -15.69 0.33
C GLN A 351 5.77 -15.51 -1.03
N GLN A 352 4.45 -15.35 -1.07
CA GLN A 352 3.70 -15.09 -2.30
C GLN A 352 4.09 -13.74 -2.92
N GLU A 353 4.19 -12.69 -2.10
CA GLU A 353 4.70 -11.38 -2.51
C GLU A 353 6.13 -11.46 -3.06
N ALA A 354 6.98 -12.31 -2.48
CA ALA A 354 8.36 -12.45 -2.89
C ALA A 354 8.55 -13.27 -4.17
N ASP A 355 7.98 -14.47 -4.20
CA ASP A 355 8.17 -15.41 -5.29
C ASP A 355 7.34 -15.03 -6.51
N GLY A 356 6.11 -14.53 -6.32
CA GLY A 356 5.28 -14.04 -7.42
C GLY A 356 5.95 -12.89 -8.16
N ALA A 357 6.64 -12.00 -7.43
CA ALA A 357 7.40 -10.93 -8.05
C ALA A 357 8.61 -11.44 -8.83
N SER A 358 9.34 -12.39 -8.24
CA SER A 358 10.47 -13.02 -8.91
C SER A 358 10.07 -13.78 -10.17
N ASP A 359 8.94 -14.50 -10.14
CA ASP A 359 8.41 -15.22 -11.29
C ASP A 359 8.05 -14.24 -12.42
N ARG A 360 7.36 -13.15 -12.08
CA ARG A 360 6.98 -12.12 -13.07
C ARG A 360 8.18 -11.44 -13.71
N LEU A 361 9.24 -11.19 -12.93
CA LEU A 361 10.50 -10.64 -13.43
C LEU A 361 11.21 -11.62 -14.39
N VAL A 362 11.21 -12.91 -14.06
CA VAL A 362 11.76 -13.97 -14.93
C VAL A 362 10.98 -14.05 -16.25
N GLU A 363 9.65 -14.02 -16.19
CA GLU A 363 8.81 -14.00 -17.39
C GLU A 363 9.08 -12.77 -18.27
N ALA A 364 9.38 -11.63 -17.64
CA ALA A 364 9.76 -10.40 -18.31
C ALA A 364 11.22 -10.39 -18.78
N GLY A 365 11.98 -11.49 -18.62
CA GLY A 365 13.32 -11.66 -19.16
C GLY A 365 14.46 -11.21 -18.26
N ALA A 366 14.19 -10.91 -16.99
CA ALA A 366 15.24 -10.74 -15.98
C ALA A 366 15.74 -12.08 -15.44
N PRO A 367 17.00 -12.18 -14.99
CA PRO A 367 17.42 -13.26 -14.12
C PRO A 367 16.55 -13.30 -12.85
N ARG A 368 16.34 -14.49 -12.26
CA ARG A 368 15.62 -14.59 -10.99
C ARG A 368 16.34 -13.75 -9.92
N PRO A 369 15.67 -12.78 -9.28
CA PRO A 369 16.29 -11.97 -8.24
C PRO A 369 16.81 -12.82 -7.08
N VAL A 370 17.99 -12.50 -6.58
CA VAL A 370 18.56 -13.07 -5.34
C VAL A 370 18.42 -12.10 -4.17
N MET A 371 17.93 -10.90 -4.44
CA MET A 371 17.78 -9.83 -3.49
C MET A 371 16.41 -9.17 -3.64
N MET A 372 15.94 -8.62 -2.54
CA MET A 372 14.67 -7.92 -2.43
C MET A 372 14.87 -6.65 -1.61
N ARG A 373 14.16 -5.59 -1.97
CA ARG A 373 13.94 -4.47 -1.07
C ARG A 373 12.53 -4.60 -0.48
N PRO A 374 12.37 -4.72 0.85
CA PRO A 374 11.05 -4.68 1.46
C PRO A 374 10.40 -3.30 1.30
N PRO A 375 9.14 -3.20 0.86
CA PRO A 375 8.39 -1.94 0.81
C PRO A 375 8.49 -1.16 2.13
N TYR A 376 8.63 0.16 2.03
CA TYR A 376 8.79 1.08 3.17
C TYR A 376 10.01 0.79 4.06
N GLY A 377 10.90 -0.11 3.65
CA GLY A 377 11.98 -0.62 4.48
C GLY A 377 11.52 -1.50 5.65
N ALA A 378 10.26 -1.94 5.65
CA ALA A 378 9.65 -2.70 6.73
C ALA A 378 9.96 -4.20 6.58
N TRP A 379 10.58 -4.80 7.60
CA TRP A 379 10.89 -6.23 7.61
C TRP A 379 10.82 -6.81 9.03
N ASN A 380 10.57 -8.13 9.13
CA ASN A 380 10.63 -8.87 10.39
C ASN A 380 11.41 -10.19 10.23
N GLN A 381 11.44 -11.04 11.26
CA GLN A 381 12.14 -12.33 11.21
C GLN A 381 11.61 -13.25 10.10
N ASP A 382 10.32 -13.19 9.79
CA ASP A 382 9.73 -13.97 8.71
C ASP A 382 10.19 -13.45 7.34
N THR A 383 10.32 -12.14 7.17
CA THR A 383 10.89 -11.55 5.94
C THR A 383 12.31 -12.05 5.66
N ARG A 384 13.13 -12.24 6.71
CA ARG A 384 14.49 -12.79 6.57
C ARG A 384 14.51 -14.25 6.14
N ARG A 385 13.41 -14.99 6.31
CA ARG A 385 13.29 -16.42 6.00
C ARG A 385 12.87 -16.69 4.55
N LEU A 386 12.54 -15.65 3.79
CA LEU A 386 12.07 -15.76 2.40
C LEU A 386 13.16 -16.22 1.41
N GLY A 387 14.43 -16.22 1.83
CA GLY A 387 15.55 -16.70 1.00
C GLY A 387 16.21 -15.62 0.12
N TYR A 388 15.84 -14.35 0.31
CA TYR A 388 16.44 -13.19 -0.38
C TYR A 388 17.40 -12.44 0.55
N SER A 389 18.42 -11.79 0.00
CA SER A 389 19.13 -10.73 0.72
C SER A 389 18.28 -9.46 0.74
N LEU A 390 18.09 -8.87 1.92
CA LEU A 390 17.26 -7.67 2.07
C LEU A 390 18.12 -6.42 1.88
N ILE A 391 17.83 -5.64 0.84
CA ILE A 391 18.60 -4.45 0.47
C ILE A 391 17.82 -3.21 0.83
N LEU A 392 18.30 -2.47 1.81
CA LEU A 392 17.77 -1.19 2.26
C LEU A 392 18.67 -0.07 1.69
N TRP A 393 18.72 1.06 2.36
CA TRP A 393 19.51 2.22 1.97
C TRP A 393 20.05 2.95 3.20
N ASN A 394 21.13 3.71 3.00
CA ASN A 394 21.69 4.61 4.01
C ASN A 394 21.71 6.08 3.56
N VAL A 395 21.17 6.33 2.36
CA VAL A 395 20.91 7.66 1.80
C VAL A 395 19.50 7.62 1.22
N ASP A 396 18.59 8.35 1.85
CA ASP A 396 17.26 8.60 1.28
C ASP A 396 17.29 9.95 0.55
N SER A 397 16.94 9.95 -0.73
CA SER A 397 16.84 11.18 -1.51
C SER A 397 15.62 12.02 -1.14
N GLU A 398 14.63 11.41 -0.48
CA GLU A 398 13.30 11.96 -0.24
C GLU A 398 12.63 12.48 -1.53
N ASP A 399 12.94 11.91 -2.69
CA ASP A 399 12.30 12.26 -3.97
C ASP A 399 10.81 11.91 -3.99
N TRP A 400 10.43 10.86 -3.28
CA TRP A 400 9.05 10.45 -2.95
C TRP A 400 8.25 11.54 -2.23
N LYS A 401 8.92 12.42 -1.49
CA LYS A 401 8.31 13.47 -0.66
C LYS A 401 8.41 14.85 -1.28
N ASN A 402 9.59 15.23 -1.76
CA ASN A 402 9.88 16.61 -2.14
C ASN A 402 9.54 16.91 -3.61
N ARG A 403 9.55 15.89 -4.49
CA ARG A 403 9.21 16.01 -5.91
C ARG A 403 10.00 17.09 -6.68
N ASP A 404 11.18 17.46 -6.19
CA ASP A 404 12.01 18.53 -6.76
C ASP A 404 13.41 18.00 -7.06
N ALA A 405 13.86 18.21 -8.29
CA ALA A 405 15.12 17.64 -8.77
C ALA A 405 16.35 18.20 -8.01
N GLN A 406 16.32 19.48 -7.64
CA GLN A 406 17.41 20.13 -6.93
C GLN A 406 17.44 19.70 -5.46
N VAL A 407 16.28 19.58 -4.80
CA VAL A 407 16.18 19.05 -3.43
C VAL A 407 16.64 17.60 -3.39
N THR A 408 16.19 16.77 -4.33
CA THR A 408 16.63 15.36 -4.49
C THR A 408 18.15 15.29 -4.60
N THR A 409 18.75 16.09 -5.48
CA THR A 409 20.20 16.15 -5.65
C THR A 409 20.89 16.58 -4.36
N ASN A 410 20.40 17.62 -3.70
CA ASN A 410 21.00 18.16 -2.47
C ASN A 410 20.93 17.16 -1.31
N ASN A 411 19.81 16.47 -1.14
CA ASN A 411 19.63 15.45 -0.10
C ASN A 411 20.61 14.30 -0.28
N ILE A 412 20.82 13.83 -1.52
CA ILE A 412 21.80 12.80 -1.82
C ILE A 412 23.22 13.30 -1.51
N MET A 413 23.60 14.48 -2.03
CA MET A 413 24.95 15.02 -1.83
C MET A 413 25.28 15.30 -0.36
N ALA A 414 24.29 15.59 0.47
CA ALA A 414 24.47 15.83 1.91
C ALA A 414 24.77 14.55 2.71
N GLN A 415 24.40 13.38 2.20
CA GLN A 415 24.45 12.11 2.94
C GLN A 415 25.43 11.09 2.35
N VAL A 416 25.72 11.20 1.04
CA VAL A 416 26.49 10.20 0.29
C VAL A 416 27.91 10.06 0.82
N ARG A 417 28.34 8.80 0.97
CA ARG A 417 29.70 8.42 1.36
C ARG A 417 30.12 7.15 0.61
N PRO A 418 31.41 6.79 0.57
CA PRO A 418 31.84 5.53 -0.02
C PRO A 418 31.09 4.36 0.64
N GLY A 419 30.53 3.47 -0.16
CA GLY A 419 29.69 2.37 0.32
C GLY A 419 28.19 2.68 0.38
N SER A 420 27.75 3.88 -0.02
CA SER A 420 26.33 4.23 0.04
C SER A 420 25.47 3.46 -0.97
N ILE A 421 24.26 3.11 -0.52
CA ILE A 421 23.13 2.68 -1.34
C ILE A 421 22.11 3.81 -1.28
N VAL A 422 21.79 4.39 -2.43
CA VAL A 422 20.94 5.58 -2.57
C VAL A 422 19.54 5.16 -3.00
N LEU A 423 18.52 5.48 -2.19
CA LEU A 423 17.11 5.29 -2.53
C LEU A 423 16.59 6.46 -3.38
N MET A 424 16.02 6.12 -4.53
CA MET A 424 15.24 6.97 -5.43
C MET A 424 14.08 6.14 -6.01
N HIS A 425 13.15 6.78 -6.71
CA HIS A 425 11.99 6.12 -7.33
C HIS A 425 11.87 6.54 -8.80
N ASP A 426 11.85 5.58 -9.73
CA ASP A 426 11.87 5.84 -11.18
C ASP A 426 10.47 6.12 -11.78
N ILE A 427 9.47 6.25 -10.93
CA ILE A 427 8.10 6.61 -11.27
C ILE A 427 7.84 8.13 -11.24
N HIS A 428 8.87 8.95 -11.02
CA HIS A 428 8.73 10.41 -10.93
C HIS A 428 9.55 11.19 -11.97
N PRO A 429 8.97 12.25 -12.57
CA PRO A 429 9.69 13.09 -13.53
C PRO A 429 10.87 13.81 -12.88
N SER A 430 10.70 14.30 -11.65
CA SER A 430 11.74 15.02 -10.92
C SER A 430 12.97 14.16 -10.61
N THR A 431 12.80 12.86 -10.40
CA THR A 431 13.91 11.92 -10.25
C THR A 431 14.66 11.75 -11.58
N ALA A 432 13.94 11.60 -12.69
CA ALA A 432 14.54 11.53 -14.02
C ALA A 432 15.26 12.84 -14.41
N GLU A 433 14.73 14.00 -13.99
CA GLU A 433 15.34 15.31 -14.17
C GLU A 433 16.58 15.53 -13.29
N ALA A 434 16.58 15.00 -12.06
CA ALA A 434 17.72 15.12 -11.13
C ALA A 434 18.91 14.25 -11.54
N LEU A 435 18.63 13.09 -12.16
CA LEU A 435 19.60 12.03 -12.37
C LEU A 435 20.89 12.47 -13.10
N PRO A 436 20.86 13.26 -14.19
CA PRO A 436 22.09 13.73 -14.84
C PRO A 436 22.99 14.50 -13.87
N GLY A 437 22.42 15.46 -13.14
CA GLY A 437 23.16 16.27 -12.17
C GLY A 437 23.69 15.48 -10.97
N ILE A 438 22.96 14.44 -10.55
CA ILE A 438 23.42 13.50 -9.52
C ILE A 438 24.64 12.73 -10.00
N ILE A 439 24.60 12.15 -11.20
CA ILE A 439 25.70 11.35 -11.76
C ILE A 439 26.95 12.21 -11.92
N ASP A 440 26.80 13.42 -12.49
CA ASP A 440 27.93 14.33 -12.72
C ASP A 440 28.61 14.72 -11.41
N ARG A 441 27.84 15.14 -10.39
CA ARG A 441 28.40 15.53 -9.08
C ARG A 441 29.08 14.37 -8.37
N LEU A 442 28.53 13.16 -8.45
CA LEU A 442 29.16 11.98 -7.84
C LEU A 442 30.49 11.65 -8.54
N LYS A 443 30.53 11.69 -9.88
CA LYS A 443 31.76 11.48 -10.64
C LYS A 443 32.81 12.56 -10.36
N GLU A 444 32.41 13.83 -10.29
CA GLU A 444 33.30 14.95 -9.92
C GLU A 444 33.93 14.75 -8.53
N GLN A 445 33.20 14.16 -7.58
CA GLN A 445 33.72 13.80 -6.26
C GLN A 445 34.56 12.51 -6.24
N GLY A 446 34.76 11.88 -7.39
CA GLY A 446 35.57 10.68 -7.57
C GLY A 446 34.85 9.38 -7.21
N TYR A 447 33.52 9.36 -7.19
CA TYR A 447 32.75 8.14 -6.98
C TYR A 447 32.67 7.30 -8.26
N THR A 448 32.68 5.98 -8.07
CA THR A 448 32.34 4.99 -9.11
C THR A 448 30.92 4.49 -8.86
N LEU A 449 30.05 4.62 -9.85
CA LEU A 449 28.67 4.15 -9.75
C LEU A 449 28.58 2.68 -10.18
N VAL A 450 28.05 1.86 -9.29
CA VAL A 450 28.03 0.40 -9.40
C VAL A 450 26.64 -0.16 -9.08
N THR A 451 26.37 -1.41 -9.43
CA THR A 451 25.15 -2.09 -8.95
C THR A 451 25.30 -2.54 -7.48
N VAL A 452 24.21 -2.94 -6.83
CA VAL A 452 24.22 -3.41 -5.44
C VAL A 452 25.12 -4.64 -5.27
N SER A 453 25.03 -5.64 -6.16
CA SER A 453 25.90 -6.82 -6.10
C SER A 453 27.38 -6.47 -6.30
N GLN A 454 27.68 -5.50 -7.16
CA GLN A 454 29.06 -5.04 -7.36
C GLN A 454 29.59 -4.28 -6.12
N LEU A 455 28.73 -3.54 -5.42
CA LEU A 455 29.08 -2.82 -4.21
C LEU A 455 29.37 -3.77 -3.03
N LEU A 456 28.45 -4.69 -2.77
CA LEU A 456 28.46 -5.55 -1.58
C LEU A 456 29.26 -6.84 -1.77
N GLY A 457 29.45 -7.28 -3.00
CA GLY A 457 30.09 -8.57 -3.30
C GLY A 457 29.13 -9.73 -3.04
N GLN A 458 29.56 -10.70 -2.24
CA GLN A 458 28.76 -11.90 -1.96
C GLN A 458 27.57 -11.57 -1.04
N LEU A 459 26.37 -11.65 -1.59
CA LEU A 459 25.12 -11.52 -0.85
C LEU A 459 24.77 -12.82 -0.11
N THR A 460 24.23 -12.69 1.10
CA THR A 460 23.81 -13.82 1.95
C THR A 460 22.28 -13.78 2.16
N PRO A 461 21.54 -14.85 1.82
CA PRO A 461 20.10 -14.92 2.07
C PRO A 461 19.75 -14.64 3.53
N GLY A 462 18.74 -13.80 3.76
CA GLY A 462 18.27 -13.39 5.08
C GLY A 462 19.13 -12.33 5.78
N GLU A 463 20.26 -11.92 5.21
CA GLU A 463 21.01 -10.76 5.72
C GLU A 463 20.40 -9.43 5.23
N VAL A 464 20.57 -8.39 6.04
CA VAL A 464 20.01 -7.06 5.81
C VAL A 464 21.14 -6.05 5.59
N TYR A 465 21.11 -5.36 4.45
CA TYR A 465 22.19 -4.47 4.02
C TYR A 465 21.66 -3.04 3.85
N TYR A 466 22.26 -2.06 4.53
CA TYR A 466 21.94 -0.64 4.37
C TYR A 466 22.99 0.11 3.51
N GLY A 467 24.15 -0.52 3.31
CA GLY A 467 25.34 0.00 2.65
C GLY A 467 26.46 -1.04 2.73
N ARG A 468 27.61 -0.74 2.14
CA ARG A 468 28.81 -1.59 2.19
C ARG A 468 29.52 -1.58 3.54
#